data_AF-A0A0F4JXL8-F1
#
_entry.id   AF-A0A0F4JXL8-F1
#
_cell.length_a   1.000
_cell.length_b   1.000
_cell.length_c   1.000
_cell.angle_alpha   90.00
_cell.angle_beta   90.00
_cell.angle_gamma   90.00
#
_symmetry.space_group_name_H-M   'P 1'
#
loop_
_entity.id
_entity.type
_entity.pdbx_description
1 polymer ?
#
loop_
_entity_poly.entity_id
_entity_poly.type
_entity_poly.pdbx_seq_one_letter_code
_entity_poly.pdbx_strand_id
1 'polypeptide(L)'
;MDWDIKPSGVQGVVNKTITAAEGFQKAGTSLQKELPEAAKHAGTVTPGGGTGGEGGGMGPIAGALGELMASHQQRLAFISARTEASLNGAIKATTAYVQGNIEQAENAQREALKEPKVDLPGAEKK
;
A
#
# COMPACT_ATOMS: atom_id res chain seq x y z
N MET A 1 27.66 -16.67 -11.75
CA MET A 1 26.87 -15.56 -12.34
C MET A 1 27.61 -14.29 -11.96
N ASP A 2 28.20 -13.58 -12.92
CA ASP A 2 28.81 -12.28 -12.62
C ASP A 2 27.71 -11.22 -12.57
N TRP A 3 27.64 -10.49 -11.46
CA TRP A 3 26.81 -9.28 -11.36
C TRP A 3 27.57 -8.14 -12.02
N ASP A 4 27.00 -7.56 -13.09
CA ASP A 4 27.46 -6.31 -13.71
C ASP A 4 26.40 -5.23 -13.49
N ILE A 5 26.28 -4.77 -12.24
CA ILE A 5 25.35 -3.69 -11.89
C ILE A 5 26.04 -2.34 -11.96
N LYS A 6 25.36 -1.37 -12.59
CA LYS A 6 25.74 0.04 -12.58
C LYS A 6 25.06 0.73 -11.38
N PRO A 7 25.77 1.08 -10.30
CA PRO A 7 25.15 1.61 -9.09
C PRO A 7 24.34 2.89 -9.33
N SER A 8 24.82 3.77 -10.22
CA SER A 8 24.11 4.99 -10.64
C SER A 8 22.80 4.70 -11.38
N GLY A 9 22.77 3.63 -12.19
CA GLY A 9 21.55 3.17 -12.85
C GLY A 9 20.52 2.66 -11.85
N VAL A 10 20.95 1.86 -10.86
CA VAL A 10 20.07 1.39 -9.78
C VAL A 10 19.54 2.56 -8.97
N GLN A 11 20.40 3.51 -8.59
CA GLN A 11 20.01 4.72 -7.85
C GLN A 11 18.95 5.52 -8.61
N GLY A 12 19.08 5.65 -9.94
CA GLY A 12 18.08 6.33 -10.78
C GLY A 12 16.71 5.64 -10.74
N VAL A 13 16.67 4.31 -10.79
CA VAL A 13 15.42 3.53 -10.70
C VAL A 13 14.82 3.60 -9.30
N VAL A 14 15.65 3.48 -8.26
CA VAL A 14 15.23 3.62 -6.85
C VAL A 14 14.59 4.98 -6.62
N ASN A 15 15.22 6.07 -7.05
CA ASN A 15 14.67 7.42 -6.88
C ASN A 15 13.32 7.59 -7.58
N LYS A 16 13.19 7.14 -8.84
CA LYS A 16 11.91 7.18 -9.57
C LYS A 16 10.81 6.41 -8.84
N THR A 17 11.16 5.25 -8.30
CA THR A 17 10.22 4.38 -7.58
C THR A 17 9.80 4.99 -6.24
N ILE A 18 10.73 5.62 -5.51
CA ILE A 18 10.43 6.38 -4.28
C ILE A 18 9.47 7.52 -4.58
N THR A 19 9.71 8.33 -5.62
CA THR A 19 8.81 9.42 -6.01
C THR A 19 7.41 8.91 -6.36
N ALA A 20 7.30 7.77 -7.05
CA ALA A 20 6.00 7.15 -7.33
C ALA A 20 5.32 6.64 -6.04
N ALA A 21 6.08 6.03 -5.13
CA ALA A 21 5.59 5.55 -3.84
C ALA A 21 5.06 6.69 -2.95
N GLU A 22 5.72 7.86 -2.96
CA GLU A 22 5.23 9.06 -2.27
C GLU A 22 3.87 9.53 -2.81
N GLY A 23 3.70 9.53 -4.13
CA GLY A 23 2.43 9.86 -4.78
C GLY A 23 1.33 8.87 -4.37
N PHE A 24 1.66 7.59 -4.34
CA PHE A 24 0.75 6.53 -3.90
C PHE A 24 0.36 6.67 -2.42
N GLN A 25 1.31 6.97 -1.53
CA GLN A 25 1.04 7.20 -0.11
C GLN A 25 0.12 8.40 0.10
N LYS A 26 0.37 9.51 -0.61
CA LYS A 26 -0.50 10.70 -0.57
C LYS A 26 -1.92 10.35 -1.00
N ALA A 27 -2.09 9.64 -2.11
CA ALA A 27 -3.39 9.20 -2.59
C ALA A 27 -4.09 8.28 -1.59
N GLY A 28 -3.36 7.34 -0.96
CA GLY A 28 -3.89 6.46 0.08
C GLY A 28 -4.37 7.22 1.32
N THR A 29 -3.62 8.22 1.79
CA THR A 29 -4.03 9.09 2.89
C THR A 29 -5.26 9.92 2.53
N SER A 30 -5.31 10.48 1.32
CA SER A 30 -6.51 11.16 0.82
C SER A 30 -7.72 10.21 0.80
N LEU A 31 -7.57 8.99 0.28
CA LEU A 31 -8.64 8.00 0.28
C LEU A 31 -9.14 7.71 1.71
N GLN A 32 -8.23 7.50 2.66
CA GLN A 32 -8.56 7.20 4.04
C GLN A 32 -9.31 8.35 4.74
N LYS A 33 -9.05 9.60 4.35
CA LYS A 33 -9.70 10.79 4.90
C LYS A 33 -11.03 11.09 4.22
N GLU A 34 -11.05 11.08 2.90
CA GLU A 34 -12.19 11.58 2.12
C GLU A 34 -13.35 10.56 2.05
N LEU A 35 -13.09 9.25 2.11
CA LEU A 35 -14.18 8.25 2.10
C LEU A 35 -15.09 8.33 3.34
N PRO A 36 -14.56 8.39 4.58
CA PRO A 36 -15.40 8.56 5.76
C PRO A 36 -16.19 9.86 5.75
N GLU A 37 -15.59 10.96 5.27
CA GLU A 37 -16.29 12.25 5.13
C GLU A 37 -17.40 12.16 4.07
N ALA A 38 -17.14 11.57 2.92
CA ALA A 38 -18.15 11.32 1.90
C ALA A 38 -19.29 10.43 2.43
N ALA A 39 -18.96 9.40 3.22
CA ALA A 39 -19.96 8.51 3.83
C ALA A 39 -20.85 9.26 4.84
N LYS A 40 -20.30 10.20 5.64
CA LYS A 40 -21.09 11.06 6.54
C LYS A 40 -22.06 11.95 5.78
N HIS A 41 -21.68 12.43 4.60
CA HIS A 41 -22.50 13.32 3.77
C HIS A 41 -23.42 12.60 2.78
N ALA A 42 -23.34 11.27 2.68
CA ALA A 42 -24.03 10.48 1.66
C ALA A 42 -25.57 10.38 1.83
N GLY A 43 -26.15 11.05 2.81
CA GLY A 43 -27.58 11.06 3.09
C GLY A 43 -28.09 9.75 3.69
N THR A 44 -29.21 9.83 4.41
CA THR A 44 -29.84 8.70 5.11
C THR A 44 -31.13 8.31 4.37
N VAL A 45 -30.97 7.66 3.21
CA VAL A 45 -32.14 7.16 2.46
C VAL A 45 -32.62 5.88 3.14
N THR A 46 -33.65 5.99 3.97
CA THR A 46 -34.35 4.83 4.55
C THR A 46 -35.25 4.20 3.48
N PRO A 47 -35.23 2.85 3.31
CA PRO A 47 -36.20 2.16 2.46
C PRO A 47 -37.63 2.46 2.95
N GLY A 48 -38.43 3.15 2.12
CA GLY A 48 -39.80 3.55 2.48
C GLY A 48 -40.17 5.02 2.20
N GLY A 49 -39.24 5.86 1.73
CA GLY A 49 -39.56 7.20 1.22
C GLY A 49 -39.82 8.29 2.28
N GLY A 50 -39.60 8.01 3.56
CA GLY A 50 -39.65 9.03 4.61
C GLY A 50 -38.37 9.87 4.64
N THR A 51 -38.51 11.19 4.73
CA THR A 51 -37.39 12.10 5.03
C THR A 51 -36.75 11.65 6.35
N GLY A 52 -35.52 11.15 6.28
CA GLY A 52 -34.78 10.65 7.44
C GLY A 52 -34.71 11.71 8.53
N GLY A 53 -35.37 11.47 9.66
CA GLY A 53 -35.14 12.23 10.88
C GLY A 53 -33.72 12.00 11.39
N GLU A 54 -33.30 12.82 12.36
CA GLU A 54 -31.95 12.95 12.96
C GLU A 54 -31.36 11.66 13.58
N GLY A 55 -31.93 10.47 13.32
CA GLY A 55 -31.44 9.16 13.75
C GLY A 55 -31.51 8.05 12.69
N GLY A 56 -31.73 8.38 11.41
CA GLY A 56 -31.74 7.39 10.32
C GLY A 56 -30.34 6.81 10.08
N GLY A 57 -30.21 5.47 10.10
CA GLY A 57 -28.92 4.78 9.92
C GLY A 57 -28.20 5.12 8.61
N MET A 58 -26.93 4.71 8.52
CA MET A 58 -26.08 4.89 7.32
C MET A 58 -26.85 4.48 6.06
N GLY A 59 -26.98 5.42 5.11
CA GLY A 59 -27.59 5.15 3.82
C GLY A 59 -26.76 4.15 2.99
N PRO A 60 -27.35 3.56 1.94
CA PRO A 60 -26.69 2.52 1.13
C PRO A 60 -25.36 2.97 0.51
N ILE A 61 -25.22 4.26 0.19
CA ILE A 61 -23.98 4.84 -0.33
C ILE A 61 -22.87 4.82 0.74
N ALA A 62 -23.19 5.15 2.00
CA ALA A 62 -22.22 5.10 3.08
C ALA A 62 -21.73 3.67 3.35
N GLY A 63 -22.63 2.68 3.27
CA GLY A 63 -22.27 1.26 3.34
C GLY A 63 -21.32 0.83 2.21
N ALA A 64 -21.63 1.21 0.97
CA ALA A 64 -20.78 0.89 -0.18
C ALA A 64 -19.38 1.52 -0.09
N LEU A 65 -19.26 2.75 0.43
CA LEU A 65 -17.97 3.38 0.69
C LEU A 65 -17.18 2.64 1.79
N GLY A 66 -17.85 2.15 2.82
CA GLY A 66 -17.23 1.29 3.85
C GLY A 66 -16.67 -0.01 3.26
N GLU A 67 -17.42 -0.69 2.39
CA GLU A 67 -16.97 -1.90 1.70
C GLU A 67 -15.82 -1.62 0.71
N LEU A 68 -15.87 -0.49 0.00
CA LEU A 68 -14.77 -0.05 -0.87
C LEU A 68 -13.48 0.14 -0.05
N MET A 69 -13.56 0.81 1.11
CA MET A 69 -12.41 0.98 1.98
C MET A 69 -11.85 -0.38 2.44
N ALA A 70 -12.72 -1.27 2.95
CA ALA A 70 -12.31 -2.57 3.45
C ALA A 70 -11.70 -3.47 2.36
N SER A 71 -12.30 -3.50 1.16
CA SER A 71 -11.85 -4.35 0.05
C SER A 71 -10.52 -3.91 -0.59
N HIS A 72 -10.16 -2.63 -0.43
CA HIS A 72 -8.93 -2.06 -0.97
C HIS A 72 -7.82 -1.91 0.06
N GLN A 73 -8.12 -1.80 1.36
CA GLN A 73 -7.12 -1.59 2.42
C GLN A 73 -6.02 -2.68 2.41
N GLN A 74 -6.41 -3.95 2.28
CA GLN A 74 -5.44 -5.06 2.23
C GLN A 74 -4.53 -4.98 1.01
N ARG A 75 -5.08 -4.66 -0.17
CA ARG A 75 -4.30 -4.57 -1.40
C ARG A 75 -3.34 -3.40 -1.36
N LEU A 76 -3.78 -2.24 -0.86
CA LEU A 76 -2.95 -1.05 -0.71
C LEU A 76 -1.78 -1.33 0.24
N ALA A 77 -2.04 -1.98 1.38
CA ALA A 77 -1.01 -2.34 2.34
C ALA A 77 -0.04 -3.41 1.80
N PHE A 78 -0.51 -4.34 0.98
CA PHE A 78 0.35 -5.32 0.32
C PHE A 78 1.26 -4.66 -0.73
N ILE A 79 0.71 -3.77 -1.57
CA ILE A 79 1.50 -3.06 -2.59
C ILE A 79 2.56 -2.18 -1.93
N SER A 80 2.23 -1.48 -0.83
CA SER A 80 3.22 -0.67 -0.11
C SER A 80 4.33 -1.54 0.49
N ALA A 81 3.98 -2.62 1.19
CA ALA A 81 4.95 -3.53 1.78
C ALA A 81 5.86 -4.19 0.72
N ARG A 82 5.29 -4.56 -0.44
CA ARG A 82 6.06 -5.12 -1.55
C ARG A 82 7.00 -4.11 -2.18
N THR A 83 6.55 -2.86 -2.33
CA THR A 83 7.35 -1.76 -2.86
C THR A 83 8.53 -1.46 -1.94
N GLU A 84 8.28 -1.38 -0.63
CA GLU A 84 9.32 -1.16 0.37
C GLU A 84 10.36 -2.31 0.38
N ALA A 85 9.90 -3.57 0.38
CA ALA A 85 10.78 -4.73 0.32
C ALA A 85 11.68 -4.71 -0.94
N SER A 86 11.11 -4.34 -2.08
CA SER A 86 11.83 -4.25 -3.37
C SER A 86 12.87 -3.13 -3.36
N LEU A 87 12.50 -1.95 -2.85
CA LEU A 87 13.40 -0.79 -2.72
C LEU A 87 14.56 -1.11 -1.77
N ASN A 88 14.26 -1.59 -0.57
CA ASN A 88 15.26 -1.94 0.42
C ASN A 88 16.18 -3.07 -0.07
N GLY A 89 15.62 -4.05 -0.78
CA GLY A 89 16.38 -5.10 -1.45
C GLY A 89 17.37 -4.55 -2.45
N ALA A 90 16.92 -3.71 -3.38
CA ALA A 90 17.76 -3.11 -4.41
C ALA A 90 18.88 -2.24 -3.81
N ILE A 91 18.56 -1.44 -2.80
CA ILE A 91 19.53 -0.60 -2.08
C ILE A 91 20.57 -1.49 -1.39
N LYS A 92 20.14 -2.44 -0.55
CA LYS A 92 21.05 -3.33 0.20
C LYS A 92 21.92 -4.18 -0.71
N ALA A 93 21.33 -4.73 -1.78
CA ALA A 93 22.05 -5.52 -2.78
C ALA A 93 23.13 -4.69 -3.48
N THR A 94 22.80 -3.47 -3.90
CA THR A 94 23.76 -2.58 -4.56
C THR A 94 24.86 -2.13 -3.61
N THR A 95 24.53 -1.80 -2.37
CA THR A 95 25.52 -1.45 -1.33
C THR A 95 26.48 -2.62 -1.08
N ALA A 96 25.96 -3.83 -0.90
CA ALA A 96 26.77 -5.02 -0.66
C ALA A 96 27.67 -5.34 -1.86
N TYR A 97 27.15 -5.21 -3.08
CA TYR A 97 27.94 -5.39 -4.30
C TYR A 97 29.08 -4.38 -4.42
N VAL A 98 28.83 -3.09 -4.17
CA VAL A 98 29.87 -2.04 -4.18
C VAL A 98 30.94 -2.29 -3.13
N GLN A 99 30.58 -2.91 -2.01
CA GLN A 99 31.51 -3.33 -0.95
C GLN A 99 32.26 -4.63 -1.26
N GLY A 100 32.00 -5.26 -2.43
CA GLY A 100 32.60 -6.54 -2.82
C GLY A 100 32.01 -7.76 -2.11
N ASN A 101 30.91 -7.62 -1.36
CA ASN A 101 30.25 -8.70 -0.65
C ASN A 101 29.08 -9.25 -1.47
N ILE A 102 29.41 -10.14 -2.41
CA ILE A 102 28.45 -10.71 -3.37
C ILE A 102 27.43 -11.62 -2.67
N GLU A 103 27.83 -12.38 -1.66
CA GLU A 103 26.91 -13.25 -0.91
C GLU A 103 25.82 -12.43 -0.20
N GLN A 104 26.20 -11.33 0.46
CA GLN A 104 25.23 -10.44 1.09
C GLN A 104 24.34 -9.75 0.06
N ALA A 105 24.88 -9.44 -1.13
CA ALA A 105 24.10 -8.85 -2.21
C ALA A 105 23.03 -9.81 -2.72
N GLU A 106 23.39 -11.06 -2.94
CA GLU A 106 22.48 -12.12 -3.37
C GLU A 106 21.44 -12.45 -2.28
N ASN A 107 21.86 -12.48 -1.02
CA ASN A 107 20.95 -12.67 0.10
C ASN A 107 19.93 -11.52 0.20
N ALA A 108 20.37 -10.27 0.07
CA ALA A 108 19.46 -9.11 0.07
C ALA A 108 18.42 -9.19 -1.05
N GLN A 109 18.82 -9.64 -2.24
CA GLN A 109 17.89 -9.87 -3.34
C GLN A 109 16.91 -11.01 -3.04
N ARG A 110 17.38 -12.14 -2.50
CA ARG A 110 16.52 -13.28 -2.12
C ARG A 110 15.51 -12.91 -1.04
N GLU A 111 15.93 -12.18 -0.01
CA GLU A 111 15.04 -11.69 1.04
C GLU A 111 13.97 -10.75 0.47
N ALA A 112 14.35 -9.85 -0.43
CA ALA A 112 13.40 -8.94 -1.08
C ALA A 112 12.40 -9.67 -2.00
N LEU A 113 12.72 -10.86 -2.51
CA LEU A 113 11.78 -11.66 -3.31
C LEU A 113 10.67 -12.31 -2.47
N LYS A 114 10.90 -12.51 -1.16
CA LYS A 114 9.91 -13.13 -0.26
C LYS A 114 8.63 -12.30 -0.20
N GLU A 115 7.51 -13.01 -0.07
CA GLU A 115 6.20 -12.37 0.04
C GLU A 115 6.12 -11.53 1.32
N PRO A 116 5.71 -10.25 1.22
CA PRO A 116 5.52 -9.41 2.39
C PRO A 116 4.39 -9.95 3.27
N LYS A 117 4.64 -10.04 4.58
CA LYS A 117 3.60 -10.33 5.57
C LYS A 117 2.97 -9.02 5.99
N VAL A 118 1.70 -8.82 5.63
CA VAL A 118 0.92 -7.67 6.05
C VAL A 118 -0.09 -8.14 7.09
N ASP A 119 0.10 -7.73 8.34
CA ASP A 119 -0.86 -7.97 9.40
C ASP A 119 -1.89 -6.84 9.37
N LEU A 120 -3.16 -7.19 9.16
CA LEU A 120 -4.26 -6.21 9.11
C LEU A 120 -5.19 -6.44 10.30
N PRO A 121 -5.65 -5.37 10.98
CA PRO A 121 -6.70 -5.51 11.97
C PRO A 121 -7.96 -6.07 11.28
N GLY A 122 -8.40 -7.26 11.71
CA GLY A 122 -9.58 -7.95 11.16
C GLY A 122 -9.29 -9.06 10.14
N ALA A 123 -8.02 -9.32 9.79
CA ALA A 123 -7.66 -10.53 9.05
C ALA A 123 -7.71 -11.73 10.00
N GLU A 124 -8.89 -12.33 10.15
CA GLU A 124 -9.04 -13.57 10.89
C GLU A 124 -8.11 -14.65 10.32
N LYS A 125 -7.38 -15.27 11.24
CA LYS A 125 -6.66 -16.52 11.05
C LYS A 125 -7.63 -17.54 10.48
N LYS A 126 -7.46 -17.92 9.21
CA LYS A 126 -7.99 -19.18 8.69
C LYS A 126 -6.86 -20.20 8.58
#